data_AF-A0A3C1RCF3-F1
#
_entry.id   AF-A0A3C1RCF3-F1
#
_cell.length_a   1.000
_cell.length_b   1.000
_cell.length_c   1.000
_cell.angle_alpha   90.00
_cell.angle_beta   90.00
_cell.angle_gamma   90.00
#
_symmetry.space_group_name_H-M   'P 1'
#
loop_
_entity.id
_entity.type
_entity.pdbx_description
1 polymer ?
#
loop_
_entity_poly.entity_id
_entity_poly.type
_entity_poly.pdbx_seq_one_letter_code
_entity_poly.pdbx_strand_id
1 'polypeptide(L)'
;MIKKIIEVDNLMQQIASKYRLETLNKERIENLWEEETLEIMKQAAFIKDDAYFYFLSQYGGCNIYGDGFDVGICGFDDWLNPSLLTSPLLNDADIYLLADHYQDHHEEVIFYGYHATQENENSIWVSTELESGYQPVYKNFIDLLQYILAIEDGE
;
A
#
# COMPACT_ATOMS: atom_id res chain seq x y z
N MET A 1 2.76 -2.02 20.36
CA MET A 1 3.26 -3.29 19.82
C MET A 1 2.39 -3.67 18.66
N ILE A 2 3.00 -3.84 17.50
CA ILE A 2 2.31 -4.24 16.29
C ILE A 2 2.21 -5.76 16.28
N LYS A 3 1.00 -6.28 16.06
CA LYS A 3 0.79 -7.74 16.06
C LYS A 3 1.33 -8.32 14.77
N LYS A 4 2.02 -9.46 14.88
CA LYS A 4 2.43 -10.24 13.71
C LYS A 4 1.20 -10.74 12.94
N ILE A 5 1.20 -10.52 11.62
CA ILE A 5 0.16 -11.00 10.71
C ILE A 5 0.80 -11.93 9.69
N ILE A 6 0.74 -13.24 9.98
CA ILE A 6 1.36 -14.31 9.18
C ILE A 6 0.91 -14.26 7.72
N GLU A 7 -0.34 -13.88 7.47
CA GLU A 7 -0.90 -13.80 6.12
C GLU A 7 -0.19 -12.77 5.24
N VAL A 8 0.21 -11.61 5.80
CA VAL A 8 1.00 -10.61 5.09
C VAL A 8 2.37 -11.19 4.71
N ASP A 9 3.06 -11.87 5.63
CA ASP A 9 4.35 -12.49 5.33
C ASP A 9 4.24 -13.53 4.20
N ASN A 10 3.21 -14.38 4.27
CA ASN A 10 2.98 -15.41 3.25
C ASN A 10 2.68 -14.80 1.88
N LEU A 11 1.89 -13.73 1.82
CA LEU A 11 1.57 -13.06 0.56
C LEU A 11 2.79 -12.34 0.00
N MET A 12 3.53 -11.59 0.83
CA MET A 12 4.76 -10.92 0.40
C MET A 12 5.81 -11.91 -0.13
N GLN A 13 5.94 -13.09 0.50
CA GLN A 13 6.82 -14.16 -0.01
C GLN A 13 6.35 -14.72 -1.35
N GLN A 14 5.05 -14.91 -1.53
CA GLN A 14 4.50 -15.38 -2.82
C GLN A 14 4.69 -14.33 -3.92
N ILE A 15 4.42 -13.05 -3.63
CA ILE A 15 4.68 -11.92 -4.52
C ILE A 15 6.15 -11.88 -4.91
N ALA A 16 7.08 -11.98 -3.94
CA ALA A 16 8.51 -12.00 -4.19
C ALA A 16 9.00 -13.24 -4.97
N SER A 17 8.24 -14.33 -4.96
CA SER A 17 8.54 -15.53 -5.75
C SER A 17 8.05 -15.45 -7.20
N LYS A 18 7.05 -14.59 -7.46
CA LYS A 18 6.44 -14.40 -8.77
C LYS A 18 7.03 -13.20 -9.51
N TYR A 19 7.25 -12.10 -8.81
CA TYR A 19 7.68 -10.82 -9.38
C TYR A 19 9.00 -10.34 -8.80
N ARG A 20 9.63 -9.36 -9.46
CA ARG A 20 10.73 -8.62 -8.85
C ARG A 20 10.14 -7.69 -7.77
N LEU A 21 10.59 -7.86 -6.53
CA LEU A 21 10.16 -7.06 -5.39
C LEU A 21 11.33 -6.27 -4.82
N GLU A 22 11.15 -4.96 -4.64
CA GLU A 22 12.07 -4.08 -3.93
C GLU A 22 11.39 -3.46 -2.72
N THR A 23 11.83 -3.83 -1.51
CA THR A 23 11.32 -3.24 -0.26
C THR A 23 12.32 -2.25 0.32
N LEU A 24 11.88 -1.38 1.23
CA LEU A 24 12.81 -0.56 2.00
C LEU A 24 13.66 -1.43 2.94
N ASN A 25 13.14 -2.57 3.42
CA ASN A 25 13.86 -3.48 4.33
C ASN A 25 14.63 -4.59 3.59
N LYS A 26 15.64 -4.19 2.82
CA LYS A 26 16.45 -5.14 2.02
C LYS A 26 17.18 -6.17 2.90
N GLU A 27 17.53 -5.80 4.12
CA GLU A 27 18.24 -6.65 5.08
C GLU A 27 17.30 -7.57 5.88
N ARG A 28 15.98 -7.42 5.73
CA ARG A 28 14.93 -8.20 6.43
C ARG A 28 15.09 -8.15 7.95
N ILE A 29 15.43 -6.97 8.48
CA ILE A 29 15.52 -6.74 9.92
C ILE A 29 14.10 -6.76 10.49
N GLU A 30 13.79 -7.71 11.37
CA GLU A 30 12.47 -7.79 12.00
C GLU A 30 12.16 -6.52 12.80
N ASN A 31 10.93 -6.01 12.65
CA ASN A 31 10.45 -4.81 13.37
C ASN A 31 11.36 -3.57 13.21
N LEU A 32 12.04 -3.44 12.07
CA LEU A 32 12.99 -2.34 11.81
C LEU A 32 12.38 -0.96 12.10
N TRP A 33 11.09 -0.79 11.83
CA TRP A 33 10.37 0.47 11.99
C TRP A 33 9.12 0.38 12.87
N GLU A 34 9.16 -0.46 13.92
CA GLU A 34 8.01 -0.58 14.82
C GLU A 34 7.64 0.78 15.46
N GLU A 35 8.64 1.59 15.86
CA GLU A 35 8.39 2.88 16.50
C GLU A 35 7.75 3.89 15.54
N GLU A 36 8.31 4.07 14.34
CA GLU A 36 7.80 4.97 13.31
C GLU A 36 6.39 4.55 12.88
N THR A 37 6.14 3.25 12.75
CA THR A 37 4.80 2.76 12.41
C THR A 37 3.79 3.07 13.51
N LEU A 38 4.17 2.93 14.78
CA LEU A 38 3.29 3.27 15.91
C LEU A 38 2.99 4.77 15.97
N GLU A 39 3.89 5.63 15.48
CA GLU A 39 3.62 7.07 15.34
C GLU A 39 2.65 7.35 14.19
N ILE A 40 2.86 6.72 13.04
CA ILE A 40 1.94 6.79 11.90
C ILE A 40 0.53 6.33 12.30
N MET A 41 0.41 5.19 13.01
CA MET A 41 -0.88 4.69 13.52
C MET A 41 -1.64 5.71 14.38
N LYS A 42 -0.92 6.57 15.12
CA LYS A 42 -1.54 7.63 15.92
C LYS A 42 -2.00 8.80 15.06
N GLN A 43 -1.24 9.15 14.02
CA GLN A 43 -1.55 10.25 13.11
C GLN A 43 -2.69 9.89 12.15
N ALA A 44 -2.67 8.68 11.61
CA ALA A 44 -3.69 8.12 10.72
C ALA A 44 -4.69 7.26 11.48
N ALA A 45 -5.21 7.77 12.60
CA ALA A 45 -6.09 7.02 13.48
C ALA A 45 -7.38 6.52 12.82
N PHE A 46 -7.78 7.06 11.66
CA PHE A 46 -8.92 6.59 10.88
C PHE A 46 -8.66 5.26 10.15
N ILE A 47 -7.40 4.92 9.87
CA ILE A 47 -7.02 3.63 9.27
C ILE A 47 -7.01 2.58 10.38
N LYS A 48 -7.88 1.57 10.28
CA LYS A 48 -7.97 0.45 11.24
C LYS A 48 -7.38 -0.86 10.70
N ASP A 49 -6.63 -0.77 9.61
CA ASP A 49 -6.04 -1.91 8.95
C ASP A 49 -4.70 -2.33 9.59
N ASP A 50 -4.79 -3.23 10.58
CA ASP A 50 -3.62 -3.79 11.26
C ASP A 50 -2.65 -4.47 10.27
N ALA A 51 -3.13 -5.02 9.15
CA ALA A 51 -2.29 -5.71 8.17
C ALA A 51 -1.39 -4.75 7.41
N TYR A 52 -1.90 -3.58 7.07
CA TYR A 52 -1.09 -2.52 6.49
C TYR A 52 -0.02 -2.01 7.46
N PHE A 53 -0.35 -1.79 8.73
CA PHE A 53 0.65 -1.36 9.72
C PHE A 53 1.69 -2.43 10.02
N TYR A 54 1.30 -3.72 10.08
CA TYR A 54 2.29 -4.78 10.15
C TYR A 54 3.19 -4.81 8.91
N PHE A 55 2.64 -4.61 7.70
CA PHE A 55 3.44 -4.50 6.49
C PHE A 55 4.44 -3.34 6.55
N LEU A 56 4.00 -2.15 6.95
CA LEU A 56 4.89 -1.01 7.14
C LEU A 56 6.01 -1.35 8.11
N SER A 57 5.71 -1.89 9.29
CA SER A 57 6.74 -2.15 10.31
C SER A 57 7.79 -3.19 9.88
N GLN A 58 7.43 -4.11 8.98
CA GLN A 58 8.33 -5.17 8.50
C GLN A 58 9.03 -4.84 7.18
N TYR A 59 8.33 -4.23 6.22
CA TYR A 59 8.79 -4.07 4.84
C TYR A 59 9.05 -2.61 4.47
N GLY A 60 8.38 -1.69 5.17
CA GLY A 60 8.56 -0.24 5.05
C GLY A 60 8.01 0.39 3.79
N GLY A 61 7.30 -0.36 2.96
CA GLY A 61 6.93 0.02 1.59
C GLY A 61 7.64 -0.87 0.58
N CYS A 62 7.13 -0.90 -0.65
CA CYS A 62 7.77 -1.66 -1.71
C CYS A 62 7.34 -1.25 -3.12
N ASN A 63 8.21 -1.52 -4.08
CA ASN A 63 7.88 -1.56 -5.50
C ASN A 63 7.88 -3.00 -6.00
N ILE A 64 6.88 -3.36 -6.79
CA ILE A 64 6.67 -4.68 -7.38
C ILE A 64 6.63 -4.50 -8.89
N TYR A 65 7.50 -5.23 -9.60
CA TYR A 65 7.66 -5.13 -11.04
C TYR A 65 7.28 -6.48 -11.68
N GLY A 66 6.19 -6.49 -12.45
CA GLY A 66 5.75 -7.61 -13.27
C GLY A 66 5.99 -7.36 -14.75
N ASP A 67 5.57 -8.30 -15.61
CA ASP A 67 5.65 -8.09 -17.07
C ASP A 67 4.42 -7.28 -17.52
N GLY A 68 4.65 -6.03 -17.92
CA GLY A 68 3.59 -5.11 -18.36
C GLY A 68 2.90 -4.32 -17.24
N PHE A 69 3.38 -4.40 -15.99
CA PHE A 69 2.84 -3.59 -14.90
C PHE A 69 3.86 -3.35 -13.78
N ASP A 70 3.66 -2.24 -13.06
CA ASP A 70 4.38 -1.86 -11.85
C ASP A 70 3.40 -1.49 -10.74
N VAL A 71 3.66 -1.92 -9.50
CA VAL A 71 2.89 -1.50 -8.31
C VAL A 71 3.82 -0.91 -7.25
N GLY A 72 3.60 0.34 -6.89
CA GLY A 72 4.20 1.00 -5.73
C GLY A 72 3.25 0.94 -4.53
N ILE A 73 3.70 0.42 -3.40
CA ILE A 73 2.99 0.51 -2.11
C ILE A 73 3.73 1.51 -1.24
N CYS A 74 3.01 2.58 -0.85
CA CYS A 74 3.55 3.69 -0.08
C CYS A 74 4.17 3.22 1.24
N GLY A 75 5.37 3.72 1.49
CA GLY A 75 6.25 3.39 2.60
C GLY A 75 6.50 4.55 3.57
N PHE A 76 7.45 4.38 4.50
CA PHE A 76 7.77 5.42 5.50
C PHE A 76 8.20 6.75 4.90
N ASP A 77 8.95 6.72 3.81
CA ASP A 77 9.42 7.94 3.16
C ASP A 77 8.24 8.78 2.65
N ASP A 78 7.16 8.14 2.21
CA ASP A 78 5.92 8.80 1.78
C ASP A 78 5.15 9.40 2.97
N TRP A 79 5.19 8.72 4.12
CA TRP A 79 4.63 9.21 5.39
C TRP A 79 5.42 10.39 5.98
N LEU A 80 6.75 10.35 5.91
CA LEU A 80 7.65 11.27 6.60
C LEU A 80 8.05 12.48 5.73
N ASN A 81 8.04 12.33 4.40
CA ASN A 81 8.37 13.38 3.44
C ASN A 81 7.26 13.58 2.39
N PRO A 82 6.07 14.05 2.79
CA PRO A 82 4.93 14.28 1.87
C PRO A 82 5.16 15.41 0.85
N SER A 83 6.38 15.95 0.73
CA SER A 83 6.74 17.08 -0.14
C SER A 83 7.48 16.69 -1.41
N LEU A 84 7.83 15.41 -1.60
CA LEU A 84 8.61 14.94 -2.77
C LEU A 84 7.80 14.14 -3.79
N LEU A 85 6.58 13.70 -3.44
CA LEU A 85 5.59 13.17 -4.37
C LEU A 85 4.25 13.85 -4.04
N THR A 86 3.51 14.16 -5.09
CA THR A 86 2.32 15.02 -5.15
C THR A 86 1.19 14.70 -4.17
N SER A 87 0.53 15.76 -3.68
CA SER A 87 -0.66 15.80 -2.81
C SER A 87 -0.37 15.53 -1.32
N PRO A 88 -1.10 16.16 -0.37
CA PRO A 88 -1.00 15.74 1.02
C PRO A 88 -1.33 14.24 1.07
N LEU A 89 -0.84 13.55 2.11
CA LEU A 89 -1.31 12.21 2.48
C LEU A 89 -2.84 12.09 2.58
N LEU A 90 -3.56 13.21 2.48
CA LEU A 90 -4.97 13.32 2.19
C LEU A 90 -5.12 14.16 0.91
N ASN A 91 -5.54 13.54 -0.18
CA ASN A 91 -5.79 14.25 -1.43
C ASN A 91 -7.07 15.12 -1.34
N ASP A 92 -7.40 15.89 -2.38
CA ASP A 92 -8.61 16.73 -2.42
C ASP A 92 -9.93 15.92 -2.36
N ALA A 93 -9.84 14.59 -2.52
CA ALA A 93 -10.95 13.63 -2.38
C ALA A 93 -11.02 12.95 -1.00
N ASP A 94 -10.30 13.45 0.00
CA ASP A 94 -10.21 12.86 1.34
C ASP A 94 -9.70 11.40 1.34
N ILE A 95 -8.82 11.05 0.41
CA ILE A 95 -8.16 9.74 0.31
C ILE A 95 -6.72 9.82 0.78
N TYR A 96 -6.37 8.87 1.63
CA TYR A 96 -5.02 8.50 1.94
C TYR A 96 -4.47 7.52 0.91
N LEU A 97 -3.51 7.96 0.09
CA LEU A 97 -2.91 7.12 -0.95
C LEU A 97 -2.10 5.99 -0.31
N LEU A 98 -2.45 4.76 -0.68
CA LEU A 98 -1.84 3.52 -0.19
C LEU A 98 -0.92 2.90 -1.25
N ALA A 99 -1.35 2.93 -2.50
CA ALA A 99 -0.60 2.34 -3.61
C ALA A 99 -0.98 2.98 -4.94
N ASP A 100 -0.05 2.94 -5.89
CA ASP A 100 -0.27 3.22 -7.29
C ASP A 100 0.09 1.98 -8.13
N HIS A 101 -0.70 1.73 -9.16
CA HIS A 101 -0.53 0.59 -10.06
C HIS A 101 -0.56 1.11 -11.49
N TYR A 102 0.57 0.97 -12.17
CA TYR A 102 0.75 1.36 -13.55
C TYR A 102 0.70 0.13 -14.46
N GLN A 103 -0.04 0.23 -15.56
CA GLN A 103 -0.14 -0.82 -16.58
C GLN A 103 0.36 -0.31 -17.93
N ASP A 104 1.38 -0.97 -18.50
CA ASP A 104 2.05 -0.55 -19.74
C ASP A 104 1.09 -0.46 -20.93
N HIS A 105 0.15 -1.40 -21.04
CA HIS A 105 -0.76 -1.50 -22.20
C HIS A 105 -1.90 -0.48 -22.19
N HIS A 106 -2.23 0.07 -21.02
CA HIS A 106 -3.34 1.00 -20.86
C HIS A 106 -2.87 2.45 -20.72
N GLU A 107 -1.56 2.69 -20.50
CA GLU A 107 -1.00 4.01 -20.17
C GLU A 107 -1.76 4.69 -19.00
N GLU A 108 -2.35 3.87 -18.12
CA GLU A 108 -3.21 4.30 -17.02
C GLU A 108 -2.56 3.97 -15.69
N VAL A 109 -2.72 4.88 -14.72
CA VAL A 109 -2.34 4.67 -13.32
C VAL A 109 -3.62 4.51 -12.51
N ILE A 110 -3.67 3.42 -11.75
CA ILE A 110 -4.75 3.12 -10.82
C ILE A 110 -4.25 3.42 -9.41
N PHE A 111 -4.96 4.31 -8.71
CA PHE A 111 -4.63 4.74 -7.35
C PHE A 111 -5.51 4.00 -6.35
N TYR A 112 -4.91 3.48 -5.28
CA TYR A 112 -5.59 2.82 -4.18
C TYR A 112 -5.37 3.60 -2.89
N GLY A 113 -6.37 3.66 -2.01
CA GLY A 113 -6.24 4.39 -0.76
C GLY A 113 -7.34 4.16 0.28
N TYR A 114 -7.16 4.71 1.47
CA TYR A 114 -8.16 4.70 2.54
C TYR A 114 -8.89 6.03 2.59
N HIS A 115 -10.22 6.01 2.66
CA HIS A 115 -10.99 7.24 2.75
C HIS A 115 -11.04 7.75 4.20
N ALA A 116 -10.55 8.96 4.43
CA ALA A 116 -10.39 9.53 5.78
C ALA A 116 -11.70 9.72 6.55
N THR A 117 -12.83 9.94 5.86
CA THR A 117 -14.13 10.10 6.50
C THR A 117 -14.82 8.78 6.83
N GLN A 118 -14.25 7.64 6.42
CA GLN A 118 -14.79 6.29 6.67
C GLN A 118 -14.05 5.60 7.83
N GLU A 119 -13.99 6.27 8.98
CA GLU A 119 -13.15 5.93 10.16
C GLU A 119 -13.37 4.53 10.78
N ASN A 120 -14.39 3.79 10.34
CA ASN A 120 -14.74 2.45 10.84
C ASN A 120 -14.61 1.36 9.77
N GLU A 121 -14.07 1.67 8.60
CA GLU A 121 -13.94 0.72 7.49
C GLU A 121 -12.46 0.53 7.12
N ASN A 122 -12.05 -0.71 6.94
CA ASN A 122 -10.73 -1.05 6.36
C ASN A 122 -10.76 -1.03 4.83
N SER A 123 -11.86 -0.58 4.23
CA SER A 123 -12.06 -0.64 2.80
C SER A 123 -10.98 0.18 2.08
N ILE A 124 -10.39 -0.42 1.06
CA ILE A 124 -9.52 0.27 0.11
C ILE A 124 -10.38 0.74 -1.05
N TRP A 125 -10.18 1.99 -1.43
CA TRP A 125 -10.86 2.69 -2.50
C TRP A 125 -9.93 2.82 -3.70
N VAL A 126 -10.51 2.86 -4.91
CA VAL A 126 -9.76 2.90 -6.17
C VAL A 126 -10.24 4.03 -7.06
N SER A 127 -9.32 4.65 -7.79
CA SER A 127 -9.61 5.61 -8.86
C SER A 127 -8.52 5.58 -9.93
N THR A 128 -8.86 6.00 -11.15
CA THR A 128 -7.87 6.36 -12.20
C THR A 128 -7.54 7.85 -12.20
N GLU A 129 -8.19 8.63 -11.32
CA GLU A 129 -7.95 10.05 -11.11
C GLU A 129 -7.40 10.27 -9.70
N LEU A 130 -6.22 10.89 -9.58
CA LEU A 130 -5.55 11.08 -8.29
C LEU A 130 -6.38 11.89 -7.28
N GLU A 131 -7.24 12.80 -7.73
CA GLU A 131 -7.91 13.78 -6.87
C GLU A 131 -9.44 13.60 -6.83
N SER A 132 -9.97 12.47 -7.33
CA SER A 132 -11.39 12.35 -7.69
C SER A 132 -11.80 10.90 -7.96
N GLY A 133 -13.10 10.61 -8.07
CA GLY A 133 -13.60 9.37 -8.66
C GLY A 133 -13.51 8.08 -7.83
N TYR A 134 -13.03 8.16 -6.58
CA TYR A 134 -12.79 6.99 -5.75
C TYR A 134 -14.06 6.18 -5.44
N GLN A 135 -13.95 4.85 -5.53
CA GLN A 135 -14.99 3.89 -5.16
C GLN A 135 -14.38 2.76 -4.31
N PRO A 136 -15.10 2.19 -3.33
CA PRO A 136 -14.60 1.07 -2.56
C PRO A 136 -14.40 -0.18 -3.44
N VAL A 137 -13.26 -0.87 -3.32
CA VAL A 137 -12.91 -2.04 -4.15
C VAL A 137 -12.49 -3.27 -3.34
N TYR A 138 -11.71 -3.09 -2.27
CA TYR A 138 -11.20 -4.19 -1.45
C TYR A 138 -11.58 -3.99 0.01
N LYS A 139 -11.71 -5.08 0.78
CA LYS A 139 -12.15 -4.96 2.18
C LYS A 139 -11.04 -4.49 3.11
N ASN A 140 -9.78 -4.72 2.75
CA ASN A 140 -8.57 -4.46 3.54
C ASN A 140 -7.31 -4.65 2.68
N PHE A 141 -6.15 -4.42 3.29
CA PHE A 141 -4.83 -4.57 2.70
C PHE A 141 -4.49 -5.99 2.25
N ILE A 142 -5.00 -7.02 2.94
CA ILE A 142 -4.77 -8.42 2.54
C ILE A 142 -5.43 -8.68 1.18
N ASP A 143 -6.65 -8.20 0.97
CA ASP A 143 -7.35 -8.31 -0.33
C ASP A 143 -6.55 -7.60 -1.45
N LEU A 144 -5.92 -6.44 -1.16
CA LEU A 144 -5.04 -5.76 -2.12
C LEU A 144 -3.80 -6.60 -2.46
N LEU A 145 -3.13 -7.19 -1.46
CA LEU A 145 -1.99 -8.08 -1.69
C LEU A 145 -2.38 -9.33 -2.50
N GLN A 146 -3.57 -9.88 -2.24
CA GLN A 146 -4.11 -11.00 -3.02
C GLN A 146 -4.36 -10.61 -4.48
N TYR A 147 -4.92 -9.41 -4.72
CA TYR A 147 -5.08 -8.87 -6.07
C TYR A 147 -3.73 -8.75 -6.78
N ILE A 148 -2.73 -8.13 -6.16
CA ILE A 148 -1.38 -7.97 -6.73
C ILE A 148 -0.78 -9.32 -7.12
N LEU A 149 -0.87 -10.32 -6.24
CA LEU A 149 -0.40 -11.69 -6.52
C LEU A 149 -1.11 -12.32 -7.74
N ALA A 150 -2.37 -11.95 -7.95
CA ALA A 150 -3.22 -12.47 -9.01
C ALA A 150 -3.13 -11.70 -10.35
N ILE A 151 -2.42 -10.56 -10.41
CA ILE A 151 -2.19 -9.86 -11.69
C ILE A 151 -1.55 -10.85 -12.67
N GLU A 152 -2.10 -10.94 -13.87
CA GLU A 152 -1.54 -11.78 -14.93
C GLU A 152 -0.48 -10.95 -15.68
N ASP A 153 0.65 -11.57 -15.99
CA ASP A 153 1.65 -10.97 -16.87
C ASP A 153 1.00 -10.68 -18.23
N GLY A 154 1.25 -9.50 -18.81
CA GLY A 154 0.69 -9.13 -20.10
C GLY A 154 1.14 -10.10 -21.21
N GLU A 155 0.19 -10.64 -21.98
CA GLU A 155 0.49 -11.37 -23.23
C GLU A 155 1.03 -10.45 -24.34
#